data_AF-A0A4Y7PG20-F1
#
_entry.id   AF-A0A4Y7PG20-F1
#
_cell.length_a   1.000
_cell.length_b   1.000
_cell.length_c   1.000
_cell.angle_alpha   90.00
_cell.angle_beta   90.00
_cell.angle_gamma   90.00
#
_symmetry.space_group_name_H-M   'P 1'
#
loop_
_entity.id
_entity.type
_entity.pdbx_description
1 polymer ?
#
loop_
_entity_poly.entity_id
_entity_poly.type
_entity_poly.pdbx_seq_one_letter_code
_entity_poly.pdbx_strand_id
1 'polypeptide(L)'
;MSGVPAAYRLCYQNEDSNAPMEEVVLAMQGILIDESLPPVEQKKKVPRNPYFAQQMVVLSGYGTPGFEQCEHAITLIDEKLQMSLKEEAFNPYFTIRNLNTRAIPLQFSPGVDPKGFLLDAGGQTLVHLDDNVVEYFAKQETIIGNEKIERFNSVKPDEFRFRTGLLVEIQMSFLIRKVNGGFKMFKVLRSIAMLSDCHLLNANALYQASLNSAKQPRTQSLKCRLAYDEEVLYG
;
A
#
# COMPACT_ATOMS: atom_id res chain seq x y z
N MET A 1 -12.55 -35.80 4.90
CA MET A 1 -12.24 -35.11 3.63
C MET A 1 -11.28 -33.98 3.95
N SER A 2 -9.99 -34.10 3.58
CA SER A 2 -9.01 -33.04 3.82
C SER A 2 -9.36 -31.86 2.91
N GLY A 3 -9.97 -30.83 3.49
CA GLY A 3 -10.38 -29.64 2.75
C GLY A 3 -9.18 -28.94 2.16
N VAL A 4 -9.28 -28.56 0.88
CA VAL A 4 -8.34 -27.68 0.22
C VAL A 4 -8.15 -26.42 1.09
N PRO A 5 -6.90 -26.03 1.42
CA PRO A 5 -6.62 -24.81 2.17
C PRO A 5 -7.33 -23.59 1.57
N ALA A 6 -7.85 -22.71 2.42
CA ALA A 6 -8.54 -21.49 1.98
C ALA A 6 -7.60 -20.51 1.25
N ALA A 7 -6.28 -20.61 1.49
CA ALA A 7 -5.26 -19.79 0.87
C ALA A 7 -3.90 -20.52 0.87
N TYR A 8 -3.03 -20.14 -0.06
CA TYR A 8 -1.64 -20.60 -0.16
C TYR A 8 -0.71 -19.39 -0.13
N ARG A 9 0.34 -19.44 0.67
CA ARG A 9 1.39 -18.42 0.70
C ARG A 9 2.58 -18.89 -0.13
N LEU A 10 3.20 -17.96 -0.85
CA LEU A 10 4.46 -18.25 -1.51
C LEU A 10 5.57 -18.24 -0.47
N CYS A 11 6.20 -19.38 -0.31
CA CYS A 11 7.25 -19.60 0.66
C CYS A 11 8.42 -20.31 0.00
N TYR A 12 9.61 -20.19 0.58
CA TYR A 12 10.81 -20.90 0.16
C TYR A 12 11.39 -21.67 1.34
N GLN A 13 12.02 -22.80 1.03
CA GLN A 13 12.75 -23.61 2.01
C GLN A 13 14.15 -23.84 1.46
N ASN A 14 15.16 -23.59 2.29
CA ASN A 14 16.52 -23.92 1.93
C ASN A 14 16.71 -25.44 2.06
N GLU A 15 17.05 -26.11 0.97
CA GLU A 15 17.19 -27.58 0.92
C GLU A 15 18.30 -28.09 1.87
N ASP A 16 19.29 -27.24 2.18
CA ASP A 16 20.45 -27.59 3.01
C ASP A 16 20.24 -27.35 4.52
N SER A 17 19.08 -26.84 4.94
CA SER A 17 18.80 -26.57 6.35
C SER A 17 17.46 -27.15 6.81
N ASN A 18 17.45 -27.73 8.02
CA ASN A 18 16.21 -28.07 8.73
C ASN A 18 15.48 -26.81 9.26
N ALA A 19 15.76 -25.64 8.69
CA ALA A 19 15.09 -24.40 9.06
C ALA A 19 13.61 -24.47 8.66
N PRO A 20 12.72 -23.78 9.39
CA PRO A 20 11.33 -23.65 8.97
C PRO A 20 11.25 -22.96 7.61
N MET A 21 10.19 -23.28 6.86
CA MET A 21 9.89 -22.63 5.60
C MET A 21 9.64 -21.13 5.82
N GLU A 22 10.25 -20.28 5.00
CA GLU A 22 10.18 -18.83 5.13
C GLU A 22 9.27 -18.22 4.04
N GLU A 23 8.55 -17.15 4.38
CA GLU A 23 7.71 -16.45 3.41
C GLU A 23 8.57 -15.66 2.41
N VAL A 24 8.21 -15.72 1.13
CA VAL A 24 8.87 -14.90 0.10
C VAL A 24 8.38 -13.46 0.23
N VAL A 25 9.31 -12.55 0.51
CA VAL A 25 9.04 -11.11 0.64
C VAL A 25 9.85 -10.35 -0.40
N LEU A 26 9.15 -9.49 -1.16
CA LEU A 26 9.74 -8.58 -2.14
C LEU A 26 9.72 -7.16 -1.58
N ALA A 27 10.88 -6.50 -1.58
CA ALA A 27 10.99 -5.06 -1.32
C ALA A 27 10.89 -4.28 -2.64
N MET A 28 10.09 -3.22 -2.67
CA MET A 28 9.87 -2.39 -3.84
C MET A 28 9.82 -0.91 -3.43
N GLN A 29 10.61 -0.07 -4.10
CA GLN A 29 10.61 1.38 -3.90
C GLN A 29 9.76 2.08 -4.95
N GLY A 30 8.98 3.06 -4.54
CA GLY A 30 8.16 3.84 -5.47
C GLY A 30 7.53 5.07 -4.82
N ILE A 31 6.86 5.86 -5.63
CA ILE A 31 6.08 7.01 -5.17
C ILE A 31 4.67 6.54 -4.82
N LEU A 32 4.21 6.85 -3.62
CA LEU A 32 2.85 6.55 -3.17
C LEU A 32 1.84 7.40 -3.96
N ILE A 33 0.97 6.79 -4.75
CA ILE A 33 -0.03 7.50 -5.57
C ILE A 33 -1.46 7.37 -5.05
N ASP A 34 -1.75 6.30 -4.30
CA ASP A 34 -3.02 6.12 -3.60
C ASP A 34 -2.80 5.27 -2.34
N GLU A 35 -3.64 5.48 -1.33
CA GLU A 35 -3.52 4.82 -0.04
C GLU A 35 -4.85 4.69 0.71
N SER A 36 -4.96 3.61 1.47
CA SER A 36 -5.97 3.43 2.52
C SER A 36 -5.27 2.82 3.74
N LEU A 37 -4.52 3.65 4.45
CA LEU A 37 -3.71 3.30 5.61
C LEU A 37 -4.31 3.88 6.90
N PRO A 38 -3.91 3.37 8.07
CA PRO A 38 -4.30 3.94 9.34
C PRO A 38 -3.70 5.34 9.56
N PRO A 39 -4.26 6.15 10.47
CA PRO A 39 -5.33 5.83 11.41
C PRO A 39 -6.75 5.81 10.77
N VAL A 40 -7.59 4.88 11.22
CA VAL A 40 -9.02 4.82 10.86
C VAL A 40 -9.82 5.77 11.75
N GLU A 41 -9.80 7.06 11.40
CA GLU A 41 -10.40 8.12 12.23
C GLU A 41 -11.89 8.40 11.97
N GLN A 42 -12.45 7.82 10.91
CA GLN A 42 -13.80 8.11 10.44
C GLN A 42 -14.54 6.81 10.14
N LYS A 43 -15.73 6.63 10.71
CA LYS A 43 -16.56 5.43 10.50
C LYS A 43 -16.84 5.15 9.02
N LYS A 44 -16.95 6.20 8.19
CA LYS A 44 -17.15 6.06 6.73
C LYS A 44 -15.97 5.45 5.98
N LYS A 45 -14.76 5.42 6.56
CA LYS A 45 -13.60 4.71 5.99
C LYS A 45 -13.72 3.20 6.19
N VAL A 46 -14.56 2.74 7.13
CA VAL A 46 -14.85 1.32 7.28
C VAL A 46 -15.92 0.92 6.26
N PRO A 47 -15.66 -0.06 5.40
CA PRO A 47 -16.64 -0.51 4.42
C PRO A 47 -17.87 -1.12 5.11
N ARG A 48 -19.01 -1.09 4.41
CA ARG A 48 -20.28 -1.66 4.91
C ARG A 48 -20.12 -3.13 5.33
N ASN A 49 -19.33 -3.89 4.59
CA ASN A 49 -18.88 -5.21 5.03
C ASN A 49 -17.45 -5.09 5.57
N PRO A 50 -17.24 -5.19 6.90
CA PRO A 50 -15.94 -5.00 7.53
C PRO A 50 -14.90 -6.05 7.12
N TYR A 51 -15.32 -7.19 6.58
CA TYR A 51 -14.41 -8.18 6.01
C TYR A 51 -13.53 -7.61 4.88
N PHE A 52 -14.00 -6.58 4.17
CA PHE A 52 -13.23 -5.90 3.13
C PHE A 52 -12.43 -4.69 3.64
N ALA A 53 -12.43 -4.44 4.96
CA ALA A 53 -11.58 -3.39 5.53
C ALA A 53 -10.12 -3.82 5.41
N GLN A 54 -9.30 -3.00 4.78
CA GLN A 54 -7.91 -3.33 4.49
C GLN A 54 -7.00 -2.10 4.52
N GLN A 55 -5.73 -2.36 4.78
CA GLN A 55 -4.60 -1.45 4.58
C GLN A 55 -4.16 -1.61 3.14
N MET A 56 -4.06 -0.53 2.36
CA MET A 56 -3.74 -0.62 0.93
C MET A 56 -2.81 0.51 0.51
N VAL A 57 -1.89 0.19 -0.40
CA VAL A 57 -1.06 1.16 -1.10
C VAL A 57 -1.00 0.87 -2.59
N VAL A 58 -0.88 1.94 -3.37
CA VAL A 58 -0.59 1.90 -4.80
C VAL A 58 0.64 2.75 -5.05
N LEU A 59 1.64 2.16 -5.71
CA LEU A 59 2.90 2.81 -6.03
C LEU A 59 3.03 3.08 -7.52
N SER A 60 3.78 4.14 -7.86
CA SER A 60 4.29 4.39 -9.20
C SER A 60 5.81 4.50 -9.18
N GLY A 61 6.47 3.77 -10.08
CA GLY A 61 7.91 3.87 -10.28
C GLY A 61 8.35 4.99 -11.21
N TYR A 62 7.44 5.66 -11.91
CA TYR A 62 7.74 6.68 -12.94
C TYR A 62 8.83 6.27 -13.95
N GLY A 63 8.85 4.99 -14.35
CA GLY A 63 9.84 4.45 -15.32
C GLY A 63 11.24 4.21 -14.74
N THR A 64 11.36 4.05 -13.41
CA THR A 64 12.64 3.69 -12.80
C THR A 64 12.98 2.22 -13.05
N PRO A 65 14.23 1.89 -13.44
CA PRO A 65 14.61 0.52 -13.77
C PRO A 65 14.39 -0.48 -12.63
N GLY A 66 14.62 -0.07 -11.38
CA GLY A 66 14.42 -0.93 -10.21
C GLY A 66 12.95 -1.29 -9.99
N PHE A 67 12.04 -0.34 -10.21
CA PHE A 67 10.60 -0.60 -10.12
C PHE A 67 10.13 -1.50 -11.27
N GLU A 68 10.58 -1.23 -12.49
CA GLU A 68 10.26 -2.06 -13.67
C GLU A 68 10.74 -3.51 -13.51
N GLN A 69 11.93 -3.71 -12.93
CA GLN A 69 12.44 -5.04 -12.60
C GLN A 69 11.54 -5.77 -11.59
N CYS A 70 11.06 -5.06 -10.57
CA CYS A 70 10.14 -5.65 -9.59
C CYS A 70 8.79 -5.99 -10.22
N GLU A 71 8.20 -5.10 -11.02
CA GLU A 71 6.95 -5.36 -11.75
C GLU A 71 7.09 -6.54 -12.72
N HIS A 72 8.22 -6.63 -13.43
CA HIS A 72 8.51 -7.77 -14.29
C HIS A 72 8.63 -9.07 -13.49
N ALA A 73 9.33 -9.06 -12.35
CA ALA A 73 9.44 -10.23 -11.48
C ALA A 73 8.06 -10.69 -10.95
N ILE A 74 7.21 -9.74 -10.55
CA ILE A 74 5.83 -10.03 -10.11
C ILE A 74 5.01 -10.62 -11.27
N THR A 75 5.14 -10.07 -12.47
CA THR A 75 4.46 -10.57 -13.68
C THR A 75 4.89 -12.00 -14.00
N LEU A 76 6.19 -12.31 -13.90
CA LEU A 76 6.69 -13.68 -14.10
C LEU A 76 6.11 -14.67 -13.08
N ILE A 77 5.88 -14.25 -11.84
CA ILE A 77 5.20 -15.08 -10.83
C ILE A 77 3.74 -15.31 -11.25
N ASP A 78 3.03 -14.25 -11.66
CA ASP A 78 1.62 -14.32 -12.07
C ASP A 78 1.43 -15.22 -13.31
N GLU A 79 2.29 -15.08 -14.32
CA GLU A 79 2.27 -15.86 -15.56
C GLU A 79 2.51 -17.35 -15.30
N LYS A 80 3.50 -17.67 -14.46
CA LYS A 80 3.79 -19.06 -14.07
C LYS A 80 2.62 -19.71 -13.36
N LEU A 81 1.81 -18.92 -12.67
CA LEU A 81 0.64 -19.39 -11.94
C LEU A 81 -0.66 -19.26 -12.75
N GLN A 82 -0.62 -18.66 -13.95
CA GLN A 82 -1.77 -18.38 -14.83
C GLN A 82 -2.90 -17.62 -14.11
N MET A 83 -2.56 -16.58 -13.35
CA MET A 83 -3.52 -15.89 -12.49
C MET A 83 -3.87 -14.49 -13.01
N SER A 84 -4.82 -13.82 -12.35
CA SER A 84 -5.11 -12.40 -12.59
C SER A 84 -4.58 -11.57 -11.42
N LEU A 85 -3.59 -10.71 -11.69
CA LEU A 85 -3.01 -9.81 -10.69
C LEU A 85 -3.77 -8.48 -10.56
N LYS A 86 -3.80 -7.94 -9.34
CA LYS A 86 -4.18 -6.55 -9.06
C LYS A 86 -2.94 -5.70 -8.83
N GLU A 87 -2.97 -4.42 -9.22
CA GLU A 87 -1.85 -3.48 -9.06
C GLU A 87 -1.60 -3.08 -7.59
N GLU A 88 -2.63 -3.12 -6.75
CA GLU A 88 -2.56 -2.73 -5.34
C GLU A 88 -1.89 -3.79 -4.45
N ALA A 89 -1.05 -3.34 -3.50
CA ALA A 89 -0.60 -4.16 -2.39
C ALA A 89 -1.46 -3.84 -1.16
N PHE A 90 -2.01 -4.87 -0.51
CA PHE A 90 -2.94 -4.65 0.59
C PHE A 90 -2.87 -5.74 1.67
N ASN A 91 -3.29 -5.43 2.88
CA ASN A 91 -3.47 -6.40 3.96
C ASN A 91 -4.80 -6.16 4.68
N PRO A 92 -5.74 -7.12 4.67
CA PRO A 92 -6.99 -7.00 5.42
C PRO A 92 -6.75 -6.77 6.91
N TYR A 93 -7.56 -5.92 7.55
CA TYR A 93 -7.52 -5.76 9.00
C TYR A 93 -8.04 -7.00 9.74
N PHE A 94 -8.79 -7.85 9.05
CA PHE A 94 -9.52 -8.94 9.67
C PHE A 94 -9.31 -10.28 8.97
N THR A 95 -9.43 -11.33 9.78
CA THR A 95 -9.62 -12.71 9.36
C THR A 95 -10.89 -13.29 9.99
N ILE A 96 -11.54 -14.27 9.36
CA ILE A 96 -12.72 -14.93 9.91
C ILE A 96 -12.29 -15.82 11.09
N ARG A 97 -12.86 -15.59 12.27
CA ARG A 97 -12.52 -16.28 13.53
C ARG A 97 -12.55 -17.81 13.41
N ASN A 98 -13.59 -18.34 12.76
CA ASN A 98 -13.80 -19.79 12.65
C ASN A 98 -12.75 -20.50 11.79
N LEU A 99 -12.00 -19.77 10.95
CA LEU A 99 -10.91 -20.34 10.16
C LEU A 99 -9.62 -20.49 10.98
N ASN A 100 -9.48 -19.75 12.08
CA ASN A 100 -8.28 -19.70 12.91
C ASN A 100 -8.61 -19.80 14.40
N THR A 101 -9.32 -20.85 14.79
CA THR A 101 -9.83 -21.05 16.16
C THR A 101 -8.75 -21.12 17.24
N ARG A 102 -7.49 -21.41 16.87
CA ARG A 102 -6.35 -21.48 17.79
C ARG A 102 -5.48 -20.21 17.82
N ALA A 103 -5.72 -19.27 16.92
CA ALA A 103 -4.94 -18.05 16.87
C ALA A 103 -5.35 -17.09 18.00
N ILE A 104 -4.38 -16.35 18.53
CA ILE A 104 -4.59 -15.38 19.60
C ILE A 104 -4.96 -14.04 18.96
N PRO A 105 -6.19 -13.52 19.16
CA PRO A 105 -6.57 -12.22 18.60
C PRO A 105 -5.73 -11.10 19.18
N LEU A 106 -5.24 -10.23 18.31
CA LEU A 106 -4.57 -8.99 18.66
C LEU A 106 -5.59 -7.85 18.80
N GLN A 107 -5.30 -6.93 19.71
CA GLN A 107 -6.03 -5.67 19.83
C GLN A 107 -5.48 -4.68 18.81
N PHE A 108 -6.34 -3.87 18.20
CA PHE A 108 -5.87 -2.75 17.39
C PHE A 108 -5.14 -1.75 18.29
N SER A 109 -3.98 -1.26 17.85
CA SER A 109 -3.30 -0.19 18.54
C SER A 109 -4.07 1.13 18.37
N PRO A 110 -3.93 2.09 19.30
CA PRO A 110 -4.52 3.42 19.14
C PRO A 110 -4.06 4.15 17.87
N GLY A 111 -2.88 3.83 17.35
CA GLY A 111 -2.40 4.39 16.08
C GLY A 111 -3.13 3.82 14.85
N VAL A 112 -3.75 2.64 14.97
CA VAL A 112 -4.55 2.03 13.90
C VAL A 112 -6.03 2.41 14.01
N ASP A 113 -6.61 2.21 15.19
CA ASP A 113 -8.05 2.39 15.44
C ASP A 113 -8.30 3.30 16.66
N PRO A 114 -7.97 4.60 16.58
CA PRO A 114 -8.01 5.52 17.72
C PRO A 114 -9.41 5.68 18.32
N LYS A 115 -10.46 5.39 17.55
CA LYS A 115 -11.87 5.57 17.94
C LYS A 115 -12.63 4.24 18.08
N GLY A 116 -11.96 3.10 17.92
CA GLY A 116 -12.59 1.78 18.06
C GLY A 116 -13.56 1.42 16.92
N PHE A 117 -13.47 2.07 15.75
CA PHE A 117 -14.38 1.79 14.63
C PHE A 117 -14.12 0.44 13.97
N LEU A 118 -12.86 0.02 13.85
CA LEU A 118 -12.53 -1.33 13.38
C LEU A 118 -12.96 -2.35 14.42
N LEU A 119 -12.66 -2.10 15.70
CA LEU A 119 -13.06 -3.00 16.78
C LEU A 119 -14.59 -3.20 16.82
N ASP A 120 -15.37 -2.12 16.76
CA ASP A 120 -16.84 -2.15 16.69
C ASP A 120 -17.33 -2.92 15.46
N ALA A 121 -16.74 -2.67 14.29
CA ALA A 121 -17.17 -3.29 13.04
C ALA A 121 -16.83 -4.79 12.96
N GLY A 122 -15.73 -5.24 13.57
CA GLY A 122 -15.32 -6.65 13.56
C GLY A 122 -16.30 -7.59 14.30
N GLY A 123 -16.98 -7.07 15.32
CA GLY A 123 -17.94 -7.84 16.13
C GLY A 123 -17.34 -9.13 16.69
N GLN A 124 -18.11 -10.23 16.60
CA GLN A 124 -17.68 -11.54 17.12
C GLN A 124 -17.09 -12.47 16.06
N THR A 125 -17.35 -12.19 14.77
CA THR A 125 -17.03 -13.09 13.66
C THR A 125 -15.68 -12.83 13.03
N LEU A 126 -15.17 -11.60 13.16
CA LEU A 126 -13.89 -11.18 12.62
C LEU A 126 -12.88 -10.97 13.75
N VAL A 127 -11.62 -11.31 13.47
CA VAL A 127 -10.49 -11.15 14.40
C VAL A 127 -9.31 -10.52 13.68
N HIS A 128 -8.57 -9.67 14.40
CA HIS A 128 -7.29 -9.16 13.97
C HIS A 128 -6.19 -10.09 14.48
N LEU A 129 -5.31 -10.55 13.59
CA LEU A 129 -4.21 -11.46 13.91
C LEU A 129 -2.87 -10.83 13.54
N ASP A 130 -1.77 -11.46 13.95
CA ASP A 130 -0.40 -11.10 13.58
C ASP A 130 -0.24 -10.98 12.06
N ASP A 131 -0.86 -11.89 11.31
CA ASP A 131 -0.83 -11.88 9.85
C ASP A 131 -1.53 -10.66 9.21
N ASN A 132 -2.41 -9.98 9.96
CA ASN A 132 -3.13 -8.78 9.54
C ASN A 132 -2.36 -7.48 9.84
N VAL A 133 -1.21 -7.56 10.52
CA VAL A 133 -0.39 -6.40 10.89
C VAL A 133 0.45 -5.96 9.70
N VAL A 134 0.53 -4.64 9.51
CA VAL A 134 1.50 -3.99 8.61
C VAL A 134 2.47 -3.22 9.49
N GLU A 135 3.77 -3.38 9.24
CA GLU A 135 4.81 -2.66 9.96
C GLU A 135 5.14 -1.32 9.28
N TYR A 136 5.51 -0.34 10.09
CA TYR A 136 5.69 1.04 9.65
C TYR A 136 7.06 1.55 10.09
N PHE A 137 7.83 2.09 9.13
CA PHE A 137 9.20 2.55 9.36
C PHE A 137 9.46 3.94 8.80
N ALA A 138 10.34 4.71 9.43
CA ALA A 138 10.85 5.95 8.85
C ALA A 138 12.36 5.88 8.71
N LYS A 139 12.86 6.20 7.52
CA LYS A 139 14.28 6.42 7.28
C LYS A 139 14.72 7.66 8.06
N GLN A 140 15.69 7.50 8.93
CA GLN A 140 16.37 8.58 9.63
C GLN A 140 17.83 8.61 9.21
N GLU A 141 18.30 9.80 8.86
CA GLU A 141 19.68 10.04 8.50
C GLU A 141 20.34 10.79 9.65
N THR A 142 21.38 10.20 10.23
CA THR A 142 22.18 10.83 11.30
C THR A 142 23.61 10.97 10.81
N ILE A 143 24.19 12.15 11.02
CA ILE A 143 25.60 12.39 10.77
C ILE A 143 26.36 12.12 12.06
N ILE A 144 27.20 11.09 12.09
CA ILE A 144 28.10 10.81 13.21
C ILE A 144 29.53 11.06 12.72
N GLY A 145 30.14 12.17 13.15
CA GLY A 145 31.42 12.63 12.64
C GLY A 145 31.33 13.04 11.16
N ASN A 146 32.05 12.32 10.29
CA ASN A 146 32.02 12.51 8.83
C ASN A 146 31.19 11.44 8.11
N GLU A 147 30.57 10.52 8.83
CA GLU A 147 29.80 9.42 8.24
C GLU A 147 28.30 9.70 8.29
N LYS A 148 27.64 9.46 7.16
CA LYS A 148 26.19 9.47 7.05
C LYS A 148 25.67 8.06 7.37
N ILE A 149 24.98 7.93 8.50
CA ILE A 149 24.37 6.66 8.92
C ILE A 149 22.87 6.74 8.65
N GLU A 150 22.37 5.77 7.89
CA GLU A 150 20.95 5.63 7.58
C GLU A 150 20.36 4.50 8.44
N ARG A 151 19.25 4.77 9.13
CA ARG A 151 18.54 3.79 9.96
C ARG A 151 17.05 3.82 9.68
N PHE A 152 16.42 2.65 9.73
CA PHE A 152 14.97 2.53 9.71
C PHE A 152 14.49 2.35 11.14
N ASN A 153 13.71 3.31 11.64
CA ASN A 153 13.11 3.21 12.96
C ASN A 153 11.64 2.86 12.80
N SER A 154 11.16 1.93 13.63
CA SER A 154 9.74 1.65 13.73
C SER A 154 9.00 2.90 14.19
N VAL A 155 7.90 3.22 13.53
CA VAL A 155 7.04 4.35 13.85
C VAL A 155 5.60 3.87 13.98
N LYS A 156 4.79 4.59 14.75
CA LYS A 156 3.36 4.26 14.82
C LYS A 156 2.64 4.75 13.56
N PRO A 157 1.54 4.08 13.15
CA PRO A 157 0.81 4.49 11.95
C PRO A 157 0.26 5.93 12.02
N ASP A 158 -0.15 6.39 13.20
CA ASP A 158 -0.65 7.77 13.43
C ASP A 158 0.46 8.83 13.37
N GLU A 159 1.70 8.44 13.64
CA GLU A 159 2.89 9.31 13.51
C GLU A 159 3.39 9.35 12.06
N PHE A 160 3.17 8.27 11.30
CA PHE A 160 3.52 8.16 9.89
C PHE A 160 2.50 8.94 9.05
N ARG A 161 2.82 10.20 8.72
CA ARG A 161 1.93 11.09 7.95
C ARG A 161 1.82 10.69 6.47
N PHE A 162 1.09 9.62 6.15
CA PHE A 162 0.90 9.17 4.77
C PHE A 162 0.25 10.23 3.90
N ARG A 163 0.93 10.57 2.80
CA ARG A 163 0.43 11.45 1.75
C ARG A 163 0.85 10.90 0.40
N THR A 164 -0.01 11.06 -0.60
CA THR A 164 0.38 10.82 -1.99
C THR A 164 1.56 11.73 -2.37
N GLY A 165 2.54 11.18 -3.08
CA GLY A 165 3.78 11.86 -3.46
C GLY A 165 4.99 11.55 -2.58
N LEU A 166 4.83 10.75 -1.52
CA LEU A 166 5.95 10.27 -0.70
C LEU A 166 6.75 9.21 -1.44
N LEU A 167 8.09 9.26 -1.33
CA LEU A 167 8.96 8.16 -1.74
C LEU A 167 9.02 7.15 -0.61
N VAL A 168 8.58 5.92 -0.91
CA VAL A 168 8.47 4.84 0.06
C VAL A 168 9.11 3.57 -0.45
N GLU A 169 9.52 2.71 0.47
CA GLU A 169 9.79 1.30 0.21
C GLU A 169 8.67 0.48 0.84
N ILE A 170 8.08 -0.43 0.09
CA ILE A 170 7.13 -1.40 0.65
C ILE A 170 7.77 -2.78 0.63
N GLN A 171 7.43 -3.58 1.63
CA GLN A 171 7.66 -5.02 1.57
C GLN A 171 6.32 -5.71 1.39
N MET A 172 6.26 -6.62 0.43
CA MET A 172 5.06 -7.38 0.14
C MET A 172 5.36 -8.86 -0.02
N SER A 173 4.41 -9.70 0.38
CA SER A 173 4.43 -11.14 0.10
C SER A 173 3.32 -11.53 -0.87
N PHE A 174 3.28 -12.80 -1.27
CA PHE A 174 2.34 -13.29 -2.28
C PHE A 174 1.40 -14.34 -1.70
N LEU A 175 0.10 -14.14 -1.96
CA LEU A 175 -0.96 -15.01 -1.49
C LEU A 175 -1.85 -15.45 -2.65
N ILE A 176 -2.13 -16.74 -2.72
CA ILE A 176 -2.97 -17.36 -3.73
C ILE A 176 -4.27 -17.81 -3.06
N ARG A 177 -5.42 -17.39 -3.60
CA ARG A 177 -6.74 -17.86 -3.14
C ARG A 177 -7.63 -18.21 -4.32
N LYS A 178 -8.56 -19.15 -4.10
CA LYS A 178 -9.59 -19.48 -5.09
C LYS A 178 -10.69 -18.40 -5.07
N VAL A 179 -10.95 -17.79 -6.22
CA VAL A 179 -11.97 -16.74 -6.41
C VAL A 179 -12.79 -17.08 -7.65
N ASN A 180 -14.12 -17.19 -7.51
CA ASN A 180 -15.05 -17.43 -8.62
C ASN A 180 -14.66 -18.60 -9.55
N GLY A 181 -14.15 -19.70 -8.99
CA GLY A 181 -13.77 -20.90 -9.74
C GLY A 181 -12.32 -20.94 -10.25
N GLY A 182 -11.64 -19.79 -10.33
CA GLY A 182 -10.21 -19.70 -10.66
C GLY A 182 -9.34 -19.41 -9.43
N PHE A 183 -8.02 -19.43 -9.59
CA PHE A 183 -7.10 -18.92 -8.58
C PHE A 183 -6.68 -17.49 -8.92
N LYS A 184 -6.50 -16.66 -7.89
CA LYS A 184 -5.94 -15.31 -8.02
C LYS A 184 -4.78 -15.09 -7.07
N MET A 185 -3.74 -14.42 -7.56
CA MET A 185 -2.63 -13.94 -6.76
C MET A 185 -2.95 -12.57 -6.17
N PHE A 186 -2.53 -12.36 -4.93
CA PHE A 186 -2.66 -11.11 -4.20
C PHE A 186 -1.30 -10.71 -3.64
N LYS A 187 -0.99 -9.41 -3.75
CA LYS A 187 0.14 -8.77 -3.09
C LYS A 187 -0.26 -8.40 -1.67
N VAL A 188 0.29 -9.10 -0.68
CA VAL A 188 0.02 -8.84 0.73
C VAL A 188 1.02 -7.82 1.26
N LEU A 189 0.54 -6.64 1.65
CA LEU A 189 1.39 -5.61 2.26
C LEU A 189 1.90 -6.09 3.62
N ARG A 190 3.21 -6.11 3.81
CA ARG A 190 3.87 -6.52 5.07
C ARG A 190 4.45 -5.35 5.82
N SER A 191 5.12 -4.45 5.13
CA SER A 191 5.63 -3.22 5.73
C SER A 191 5.69 -2.07 4.73
N ILE A 192 5.78 -0.86 5.27
CA ILE A 192 6.04 0.36 4.51
C ILE A 192 7.04 1.23 5.27
N ALA A 193 8.04 1.72 4.54
CA ALA A 193 9.08 2.60 5.03
C ALA A 193 9.07 3.94 4.27
N MET A 194 8.99 5.06 4.99
CA MET A 194 9.18 6.38 4.40
C MET A 194 10.67 6.60 4.11
N LEU A 195 11.03 6.78 2.83
CA LEU A 195 12.40 7.07 2.42
C LEU A 195 12.66 8.57 2.33
N SER A 196 11.71 9.32 1.76
CA SER A 196 11.81 10.77 1.60
C SER A 196 10.44 11.43 1.38
N ASP A 197 10.28 12.63 1.93
CA ASP A 197 9.15 13.52 1.69
C ASP A 197 9.56 14.81 0.95
N CYS A 198 10.84 14.95 0.57
CA CYS A 198 11.40 16.22 0.10
C CYS A 198 10.72 16.73 -1.18
N HIS A 199 10.35 15.83 -2.10
CA HIS A 199 9.67 16.17 -3.33
C HIS A 199 8.26 16.72 -3.07
N LEU A 200 7.55 16.12 -2.11
CA LEU A 200 6.24 16.59 -1.67
C LEU A 200 6.33 17.96 -0.99
N LEU A 201 7.32 18.16 -0.12
CA LEU A 201 7.54 19.44 0.55
C LEU A 201 7.87 20.55 -0.46
N ASN A 202 8.78 20.29 -1.40
CA ASN A 202 9.17 21.25 -2.43
C ASN A 202 8.00 21.60 -3.36
N ALA A 203 7.23 20.61 -3.82
CA ALA A 203 6.07 20.84 -4.66
C ALA A 203 5.01 21.70 -3.96
N ASN A 204 4.74 21.42 -2.69
CA ASN A 204 3.82 22.22 -1.88
C ASN A 204 4.32 23.66 -1.68
N ALA A 205 5.62 23.86 -1.42
CA ALA A 205 6.20 25.18 -1.27
C ALA A 205 6.06 26.01 -2.57
N LEU A 206 6.35 25.42 -3.72
CA LEU A 206 6.21 26.06 -5.03
C LEU A 206 4.74 26.39 -5.37
N TYR A 207 3.81 25.48 -5.05
CA TYR A 207 2.38 25.71 -5.23
C TYR A 207 1.87 26.87 -4.36
N GLN A 208 2.27 26.92 -3.08
CA GLN A 208 1.90 28.03 -2.21
C GLN A 208 2.50 29.35 -2.69
N ALA A 209 3.75 29.34 -3.15
CA ALA A 209 4.38 30.52 -3.73
C ALA A 209 3.65 31.01 -5.00
N SER A 210 3.13 30.10 -5.84
CA SER A 210 2.38 30.47 -7.04
C SER A 210 1.02 31.07 -6.71
N LEU A 211 0.29 30.52 -5.74
CA LEU A 211 -0.97 31.10 -5.24
C LEU A 211 -0.76 32.50 -4.67
N ASN A 212 0.30 32.70 -3.88
CA ASN A 212 0.60 34.00 -3.28
C ASN A 212 1.08 35.03 -4.33
N SER A 213 1.73 34.57 -5.40
CA SER A 213 2.18 35.43 -6.51
C SER A 213 1.05 35.78 -7.48
N ALA A 214 -0.04 35.02 -7.49
CA ALA A 214 -1.24 35.31 -8.25
C ALA A 214 -1.98 36.51 -7.62
N LYS A 215 -1.52 37.73 -7.91
CA LYS A 215 -2.33 38.95 -7.78
C LYS A 215 -3.67 38.71 -8.50
N GLN A 216 -4.79 39.11 -7.89
CA GLN A 216 -6.14 38.98 -8.46
C GLN A 216 -6.11 39.23 -9.98
N PRO A 217 -6.46 38.25 -10.83
CA PRO A 217 -6.40 38.44 -12.26
C PRO A 217 -7.40 39.54 -12.64
N ARG A 218 -6.94 40.55 -13.39
CA ARG A 218 -7.87 41.37 -14.19
C ARG A 218 -8.66 40.39 -15.05
N THR A 219 -9.97 40.37 -14.89
CA THR A 219 -10.91 39.58 -15.70
C THR A 219 -10.73 39.96 -17.17
N GLN A 220 -9.87 39.24 -17.88
CA GLN A 220 -9.85 39.21 -19.33
C GLN A 220 -10.45 37.88 -19.74
N SER A 221 -11.57 37.92 -20.46
CA SER A 221 -12.16 36.71 -21.05
C SER A 221 -11.19 36.15 -22.08
N LEU A 222 -10.53 35.04 -21.76
CA LEU A 222 -9.72 34.33 -22.73
C LEU A 222 -10.65 33.44 -23.57
N LYS A 223 -10.80 33.75 -24.86
CA LYS A 223 -11.48 32.87 -25.81
C LYS A 223 -10.47 31.83 -26.28
N CYS A 224 -10.60 30.59 -25.82
CA CYS A 224 -9.85 29.45 -26.34
C CYS A 224 -10.36 29.18 -27.77
N ARG A 225 -9.51 29.32 -28.79
CA ARG A 225 -9.81 28.86 -30.15
C ARG A 225 -9.33 27.42 -30.25
N LEU A 226 -10.27 26.48 -30.30
CA LEU A 226 -9.99 25.08 -30.60
C LEU A 226 -9.84 24.93 -32.11
N ALA A 227 -8.82 24.19 -32.56
CA ALA A 227 -8.45 24.07 -33.98
C ALA A 227 -9.49 23.30 -34.85
N TYR A 228 -10.62 22.89 -34.27
CA TYR A 228 -11.67 22.16 -34.97
C TYR A 228 -12.84 23.05 -35.46
N ASP A 229 -12.75 24.37 -35.25
CA ASP A 229 -13.77 25.33 -35.70
C ASP A 229 -13.58 25.83 -37.15
N GLU A 230 -12.62 25.28 -37.90
CA GLU A 230 -12.52 25.55 -39.34
C GLU A 230 -13.45 24.60 -40.10
N GLU A 231 -14.64 25.11 -40.46
CA GLU A 231 -15.50 24.48 -41.46
C GLU A 231 -14.70 24.30 -42.76
N VAL A 232 -14.29 23.06 -43.04
CA VAL A 232 -13.77 22.68 -44.34
C VAL A 232 -14.96 22.69 -45.32
N LEU A 233 -15.11 23.79 -46.04
CA LEU A 233 -15.95 23.86 -47.23
C LEU A 233 -15.38 22.89 -48.28
N TYR A 234 -16.03 21.75 -48.47
CA TYR A 234 -15.87 20.96 -49.68
C TYR A 234 -16.56 21.71 -50.83
N GLY A 235 -15.78 22.07 -51.85
CA GLY A 235 -16.27 22.55 -53.14
C GLY A 235 -16.93 21.45 -53.95
#